data_AF-A0A1Q9PXM9-F1
#
_entry.id   AF-A0A1Q9PXM9-F1
#
_cell.length_a   1.000
_cell.length_b   1.000
_cell.length_c   1.000
_cell.angle_alpha   90.00
_cell.angle_beta   90.00
_cell.angle_gamma   90.00
#
_symmetry.space_group_name_H-M   'P 1'
#
loop_
_entity.id
_entity.type
_entity.pdbx_description
1 polymer ?
#
loop_
_entity_poly.entity_id
_entity_poly.type
_entity_poly.pdbx_seq_one_letter_code
_entity_poly.pdbx_strand_id
1 'polypeptide(L)' 'MGSLSRKIKREIRPNVSHVNLKLLEQLAEDRGFNKGAAEQRKKDIESVVNLLADLEEVSGIGEKTADKIRFHVMSKFGK' A
#
# COMPACT_ATOMS: atom_id res chain seq x y z
N MET A 1 -27.28 12.30 -54.93
CA MET A 1 -26.61 13.04 -53.84
C MET A 1 -26.79 12.31 -52.49
N GLY A 2 -26.21 11.12 -52.28
CA GLY A 2 -26.47 10.31 -51.07
C GLY A 2 -25.29 9.49 -50.54
N SER A 3 -24.08 9.76 -51.03
CA SER A 3 -22.88 8.97 -50.73
C SER A 3 -21.91 9.67 -49.76
N LEU A 4 -22.01 10.99 -49.58
CA LEU A 4 -21.11 11.76 -48.73
C LEU A 4 -21.47 11.67 -47.23
N SER A 5 -22.76 11.66 -46.89
CA SER A 5 -23.22 11.57 -45.50
C SER A 5 -22.89 10.23 -44.83
N ARG A 6 -22.68 9.15 -45.61
CA ARG A 6 -22.30 7.82 -45.09
C ARG A 6 -20.82 7.71 -44.72
N LYS A 7 -19.94 8.52 -45.31
CA LYS A 7 -18.51 8.56 -44.95
C LYS A 7 -18.29 9.33 -43.64
N ILE A 8 -18.95 10.48 -43.51
CA ILE A 8 -18.83 11.35 -42.31
C ILE A 8 -19.32 10.63 -41.04
N LYS A 9 -20.40 9.84 -41.12
CA LYS A 9 -20.88 9.04 -39.96
C LYS A 9 -19.98 7.88 -39.56
N ARG A 10 -19.01 7.47 -40.39
CA ARG A 10 -18.08 6.37 -40.07
C ARG A 10 -16.80 6.87 -39.39
N GLU A 11 -16.41 8.11 -39.62
CA GLU A 11 -15.20 8.72 -39.03
C GLU A 11 -15.44 9.23 -37.61
N ILE A 12 -16.69 9.58 -37.25
CA ILE A 12 -17.08 9.95 -35.87
C ILE A 12 -17.52 8.70 -35.10
N ARG A 13 -16.71 7.64 -35.14
CA ARG A 13 -16.72 6.67 -34.03
C ARG A 13 -15.56 7.10 -33.15
N PRO A 14 -15.80 7.57 -31.91
CA PRO A 14 -14.69 7.74 -31.00
C PRO A 14 -13.96 6.41 -30.99
N ASN A 15 -12.65 6.45 -31.22
CA ASN A 15 -11.79 5.31 -31.03
C ASN A 15 -11.89 4.99 -29.54
N VAL A 16 -12.90 4.21 -29.17
CA VAL A 16 -12.98 3.55 -27.88
C VAL A 16 -11.83 2.60 -27.93
N SER A 17 -10.68 3.09 -27.47
CA SER A 17 -9.60 2.25 -26.99
C SER A 17 -10.30 1.14 -26.24
N HIS A 18 -10.08 -0.09 -26.67
CA HIS A 18 -10.62 -1.24 -25.95
C HIS A 18 -9.98 -1.18 -24.58
N VAL A 19 -10.69 -0.53 -23.64
CA VAL A 19 -10.27 -0.42 -22.27
C VAL A 19 -10.19 -1.86 -21.81
N ASN A 20 -8.96 -2.32 -21.60
CA ASN A 20 -8.73 -3.70 -21.23
C ASN A 20 -9.21 -3.84 -19.78
N LEU A 21 -10.48 -4.21 -19.62
CA LEU A 21 -11.18 -4.24 -18.32
C LEU A 21 -10.39 -5.08 -17.31
N LYS A 22 -9.78 -6.17 -17.78
CA LYS A 22 -8.92 -7.03 -16.97
C LYS A 22 -7.69 -6.30 -16.40
N LEU A 23 -7.09 -5.39 -17.17
CA LEU A 23 -5.97 -4.58 -16.71
C LEU A 23 -6.43 -3.54 -15.67
N LEU A 24 -7.63 -2.98 -15.84
CA LEU A 24 -8.20 -2.05 -14.86
C LEU A 24 -8.56 -2.76 -13.54
N GLU A 25 -9.10 -3.97 -13.61
CA GLU A 25 -9.39 -4.82 -12.44
C GLU A 25 -8.10 -5.14 -11.69
N GLN A 26 -7.07 -5.60 -12.37
CA GLN A 26 -5.74 -5.86 -11.77
C GLN A 26 -5.16 -4.60 -11.12
N LEU A 27 -5.20 -3.45 -11.79
CA LEU A 27 -4.71 -2.19 -11.21
C LEU A 27 -5.51 -1.76 -9.98
N ALA A 28 -6.82 -2.06 -9.92
CA ALA A 28 -7.64 -1.77 -8.75
C ALA A 28 -7.32 -2.71 -7.58
N GLU A 29 -7.13 -4.00 -7.87
CA GLU A 29 -6.68 -5.01 -6.90
C GLU A 29 -5.30 -4.67 -6.34
N ASP A 30 -4.33 -4.36 -7.21
CA ASP A 30 -2.98 -3.96 -6.81
C ASP A 30 -3.00 -2.71 -5.92
N ARG A 31 -3.85 -1.73 -6.23
CA ARG A 31 -4.04 -0.55 -5.38
C ARG A 31 -4.63 -0.91 -4.03
N GLY A 32 -5.63 -1.80 -4.00
CA GLY A 32 -6.22 -2.30 -2.75
C GLY A 32 -5.21 -3.03 -1.90
N PHE A 33 -4.46 -3.95 -2.49
CA PHE A 33 -3.38 -4.70 -1.86
C PHE A 33 -2.31 -3.76 -1.30
N ASN A 34 -1.80 -2.82 -2.10
CA ASN A 34 -0.77 -1.87 -1.67
C ASN A 34 -1.25 -0.98 -0.52
N LYS A 35 -2.51 -0.53 -0.54
CA LYS A 35 -3.10 0.21 0.58
C LYS A 35 -3.19 -0.64 1.85
N GLY A 36 -3.68 -1.87 1.72
CA GLY A 36 -3.77 -2.82 2.85
C GLY A 36 -2.39 -3.11 3.45
N ALA A 37 -1.39 -3.37 2.60
CA ALA A 37 -0.01 -3.60 3.03
C ALA A 37 0.58 -2.37 3.73
N ALA A 38 0.30 -1.15 3.25
CA ALA A 38 0.75 0.08 3.90
C ALA A 38 0.09 0.30 5.27
N GLU A 39 -1.22 0.05 5.39
CA GLU A 39 -1.95 0.15 6.66
C GLU A 39 -1.49 -0.91 7.66
N GLN A 40 -1.30 -2.15 7.21
CA GLN A 40 -0.77 -3.23 8.04
C GLN A 40 0.62 -2.89 8.57
N ARG A 41 1.51 -2.41 7.69
CA ARG A 41 2.85 -2.00 8.09
C ARG A 41 2.85 -0.92 9.18
N LYS A 42 1.93 0.05 9.09
CA LYS A 42 1.77 1.08 10.13
C LYS A 42 1.34 0.47 11.46
N LYS A 43 0.33 -0.39 11.45
CA LYS A 43 -0.15 -1.09 12.65
C LYS A 43 0.93 -1.97 13.28
N ASP A 44 1.72 -2.66 12.46
CA ASP A 44 2.83 -3.49 12.92
C ASP A 44 3.89 -2.63 13.62
N ILE A 45 4.25 -1.47 13.03
CA ILE A 45 5.19 -0.52 13.66
C ILE A 45 4.63 0.01 14.98
N GLU A 46 3.38 0.45 15.00
CA GLU A 46 2.72 0.94 16.24
C GLU A 46 2.71 -0.12 17.33
N SER A 47 2.40 -1.37 16.98
CA SER A 47 2.41 -2.50 17.91
C SER A 47 3.81 -2.73 18.50
N VAL A 48 4.85 -2.74 17.67
CA VAL A 48 6.24 -2.89 18.15
C VAL A 48 6.65 -1.71 19.03
N VAL A 49 6.30 -0.47 18.68
CA VAL A 49 6.62 0.70 19.49
C VAL A 49 5.97 0.62 20.87
N ASN A 50 4.70 0.24 20.94
CA ASN A 50 3.99 0.08 22.22
C ASN A 50 4.65 -1.02 23.07
N LEU A 51 5.00 -2.16 22.48
CA LEU A 51 5.73 -3.23 23.19
C LEU A 51 7.08 -2.75 23.73
N LEU A 52 7.77 -1.86 23.02
CA LEU A 52 9.06 -1.30 23.46
C LEU A 52 8.91 -0.23 24.55
N ALA A 53 7.78 0.47 24.59
CA ALA A 53 7.48 1.43 25.64
C ALA A 53 7.30 0.73 26.99
N ASP A 54 6.54 -0.38 26.99
CA ASP A 54 6.14 -1.10 28.20
C ASP A 54 7.17 -2.16 28.66
N LEU A 55 8.37 -2.17 28.07
CA LEU A 55 9.43 -3.14 28.38
C LEU A 55 9.80 -3.19 29.87
N GLU A 56 9.74 -2.05 30.56
CA GLU A 56 10.12 -1.93 31.97
C GLU A 56 9.04 -2.45 32.92
N GLU A 57 7.81 -2.66 32.44
CA GLU A 57 6.74 -3.31 33.21
C GLU A 57 6.93 -4.84 33.30
N VAL A 58 7.78 -5.41 32.43
CA VAL A 58 8.07 -6.83 32.43
C VAL A 58 8.99 -7.17 33.60
N SER A 59 8.50 -8.02 34.51
CA SER A 59 9.28 -8.50 35.65
C SER A 59 10.63 -9.10 35.20
N GLY A 60 11.72 -8.57 35.74
CA GLY A 60 13.09 -8.96 35.39
C GLY A 60 13.75 -8.11 34.30
N ILE A 61 13.03 -7.18 33.68
CA ILE A 61 13.60 -6.18 32.76
C ILE A 61 13.70 -4.84 33.48
N GLY A 62 14.93 -4.42 33.78
CA GLY A 62 15.21 -3.06 34.25
C GLY A 62 15.57 -2.11 33.11
N GLU A 63 15.60 -0.81 33.41
CA GLU A 63 15.91 0.30 32.50
C GLU A 63 17.11 0.01 31.56
N LYS A 64 18.26 -0.39 32.12
CA LYS A 64 19.46 -0.71 31.32
C LYS A 64 19.27 -1.85 30.32
N THR A 65 18.42 -2.81 30.64
CA THR A 65 18.12 -3.94 29.75
C THR A 65 17.09 -3.52 28.70
N ALA A 66 16.07 -2.75 29.09
CA ALA A 66 15.10 -2.16 28.17
C ALA A 66 15.79 -1.29 27.10
N ASP A 67 16.74 -0.44 27.50
CA ASP A 67 17.50 0.41 26.57
C ASP A 67 18.35 -0.39 25.58
N LYS A 68 18.97 -1.49 26.02
CA LYS A 68 19.71 -2.39 25.11
C LYS A 68 18.78 -3.03 24.09
N ILE A 69 17.57 -3.41 24.49
CA ILE A 69 16.57 -4.00 23.59
C ILE A 69 16.11 -2.94 22.59
N ARG A 70 15.72 -1.73 23.06
CA ARG A 70 15.33 -0.60 22.20
C ARG A 70 16.42 -0.27 21.18
N PHE A 71 17.67 -0.16 21.63
CA PHE A 71 18.83 0.06 20.76
C PHE A 71 19.00 -1.06 19.72
N HIS A 72 18.91 -2.33 20.14
CA HIS A 72 19.04 -3.45 19.23
C HIS A 72 17.94 -3.45 18.15
N VAL A 73 16.70 -3.16 18.53
CA VAL A 73 15.58 -3.06 17.58
C VAL A 73 15.79 -1.90 16.62
N MET A 74 16.14 -0.69 17.11
CA MET A 74 16.46 0.45 16.26
C MET A 74 17.61 0.16 15.29
N SER A 75 18.66 -0.54 15.74
CA SER A 75 19.82 -0.88 14.90
C SER A 75 19.47 -1.80 13.73
N LYS A 76 18.47 -2.69 13.90
CA LYS A 76 18.05 -3.66 12.90
C LYS A 76 16.97 -3.12 11.96
N PHE A 77 16.05 -2.31 12.48
CA PHE A 77 14.82 -1.94 11.78
C PHE A 77 14.67 -0.43 11.53
N GLY A 78 15.54 0.42 12.10
CA GLY A 78 15.49 1.88 11.93
C GLY A 78 16.19 2.42 10.68
N LYS A 79 16.42 1.59 9.66
CA LYS A 79 17.02 1.99 8.37
C LYS A 79 15.96 2.16 7.30
#